data_AF-A0A4Q3VM26-F1
#
_entry.id   AF-A0A4Q3VM26-F1
#
_cell.length_a   1.000
_cell.length_b   1.000
_cell.length_c   1.000
_cell.angle_alpha   90.00
_cell.angle_beta   90.00
_cell.angle_gamma   90.00
#
_symmetry.space_group_name_H-M   'P 1'
#
loop_
_entity.id
_entity.type
_entity.pdbx_description
1 polymer ?
#
loop_
_entity_poly.entity_id
_entity_poly.type
_entity_poly.pdbx_seq_one_letter_code
_entity_poly.pdbx_strand_id
1 'polypeptide(L)'
;MVKIKDGYVMNAREQAEFDRVDALPRKKEGMVAYYFKPQTKYPPRIYVFMHAEIWCDRNRRPMGLHTAFPFLTRPMNREEIEYHHFDIRLCYHQYEHWEKLIYAEEQEAERLDLERAGVGSEFLARLKSFQDKYTLDGKAQQALPKIIPERESEEPHFINELIQNGHHYPVAEIGKMLDEEQQGLKRLPVLIVLRELYKSLAIGEPQPLTITMEQVERKAANSEIRTRRNLVRRVYRQNKLFALEEIRMKYPAYTEEMLLTDLKVTRQKQRHKKRKPVLDYRRSQLVKLAQRLQDENLNDKDYQKTCHRIVMLQQAHDLRLSIPKSVTYNQHTEVYSFNWETRESVIKSFVQQANTTGMGHEQLSKIYEQMTSSNYSF
;
A
#
# COMPACT_ATOMS: atom_id res chain seq x y z
N MET A 1 -25.65 -32.97 -3.73
CA MET A 1 -27.10 -33.12 -3.48
C MET A 1 -27.27 -33.12 -1.97
N VAL A 2 -27.79 -32.03 -1.41
CA VAL A 2 -27.98 -31.89 0.03
C VAL A 2 -28.95 -32.99 0.47
N LYS A 3 -28.50 -33.91 1.33
CA LYS A 3 -29.38 -34.93 1.90
C LYS A 3 -30.33 -34.22 2.87
N ILE A 4 -31.55 -33.97 2.42
CA ILE A 4 -32.64 -33.58 3.31
C ILE A 4 -32.83 -34.74 4.29
N LYS A 5 -32.94 -34.42 5.58
CA LYS A 5 -33.12 -35.42 6.63
C LYS A 5 -34.37 -36.25 6.31
N ASP A 6 -34.24 -37.58 6.27
CA ASP A 6 -35.35 -38.46 5.89
C ASP A 6 -36.59 -38.16 6.73
N GLY A 7 -37.71 -37.85 6.06
CA GLY A 7 -38.99 -37.50 6.68
C GLY A 7 -39.24 -36.00 6.95
N TYR A 8 -38.29 -35.11 6.64
CA TYR A 8 -38.53 -33.67 6.74
C TYR A 8 -39.28 -33.14 5.50
N VAL A 9 -40.46 -32.55 5.72
CA VAL A 9 -41.26 -31.88 4.69
C VAL A 9 -41.05 -30.38 4.80
N MET A 10 -40.47 -29.76 3.78
CA MET A 10 -40.26 -28.32 3.71
C MET A 10 -41.60 -27.60 3.50
N ASN A 11 -41.79 -26.47 4.18
CA ASN A 11 -42.91 -25.57 3.89
C ASN A 11 -42.68 -24.86 2.54
N ALA A 12 -43.75 -24.38 1.88
CA ALA A 12 -43.65 -23.73 0.56
C ALA A 12 -42.63 -22.57 0.49
N ARG A 13 -42.47 -21.83 1.59
CA ARG A 13 -41.45 -20.76 1.71
C ARG A 13 -40.03 -21.31 1.83
N GLU A 14 -39.84 -22.40 2.57
CA GLU A 14 -38.54 -23.05 2.73
C GLU A 14 -38.12 -23.72 1.42
N GLN A 15 -39.07 -24.32 0.70
CA GLN A 15 -38.85 -24.88 -0.63
C GLN A 15 -38.45 -23.79 -1.63
N ALA A 16 -39.18 -22.67 -1.69
CA ALA A 16 -38.84 -21.56 -2.59
C ALA A 16 -37.47 -20.96 -2.30
N GLU A 17 -37.08 -20.87 -1.02
CA GLU A 17 -35.75 -20.41 -0.64
C GLU A 17 -34.67 -21.46 -0.96
N PHE A 18 -34.94 -22.74 -0.71
CA PHE A 18 -34.04 -23.83 -1.08
C PHE A 18 -33.78 -23.85 -2.59
N ASP A 19 -34.84 -23.78 -3.41
CA ASP A 19 -34.75 -23.76 -4.87
C ASP A 19 -34.00 -22.51 -5.37
N ARG A 20 -34.23 -21.35 -4.74
CA ARG A 20 -33.53 -20.10 -5.07
C ARG A 20 -32.02 -20.21 -4.83
N VAL A 21 -31.62 -20.82 -3.72
CA VAL A 21 -30.21 -20.90 -3.33
C VAL A 21 -29.52 -22.07 -4.05
N ASP A 22 -30.18 -23.20 -4.28
CA ASP A 22 -29.64 -24.33 -5.06
C ASP A 22 -29.42 -23.98 -6.55
N ALA A 23 -30.19 -23.01 -7.08
CA ALA A 23 -29.96 -22.46 -8.40
C ALA A 23 -28.70 -21.58 -8.52
N LEU A 24 -28.06 -21.20 -7.40
CA LEU A 24 -26.84 -20.40 -7.44
C LEU A 24 -25.63 -21.23 -7.91
N PRO A 25 -24.65 -20.61 -8.60
CA PRO A 25 -23.42 -21.30 -8.96
C PRO A 25 -22.69 -21.86 -7.74
N ARG A 26 -22.44 -23.18 -7.74
CA ARG A 26 -21.72 -23.84 -6.65
C ARG A 26 -20.27 -23.39 -6.59
N LYS A 27 -19.79 -23.13 -5.36
CA LYS A 27 -18.38 -22.80 -5.11
C LYS A 27 -17.51 -24.00 -5.46
N LYS A 28 -16.38 -23.72 -6.12
CA LYS A 28 -15.38 -24.73 -6.48
C LYS A 28 -14.17 -24.70 -5.55
N GLU A 29 -13.99 -23.61 -4.81
CA GLU A 29 -12.85 -23.38 -3.94
C GLU A 29 -13.31 -22.69 -2.65
N GLY A 30 -12.64 -23.03 -1.55
CA GLY A 30 -12.91 -22.51 -0.22
C GLY A 30 -11.66 -22.59 0.65
N MET A 31 -11.60 -21.77 1.70
CA MET A 31 -10.45 -21.71 2.61
C MET A 31 -10.92 -21.70 4.06
N VAL A 32 -10.22 -22.45 4.89
CA VAL A 32 -10.36 -22.45 6.34
C VAL A 32 -9.21 -21.65 6.95
N ALA A 33 -9.52 -20.72 7.86
CA ALA A 33 -8.53 -19.86 8.49
C ALA A 33 -8.59 -19.93 10.02
N TYR A 34 -7.43 -20.15 10.64
CA TYR A 34 -7.28 -20.33 12.07
C TYR A 34 -6.74 -19.06 12.71
N TYR A 35 -7.44 -18.60 13.76
CA TYR A 35 -7.11 -17.41 14.50
C TYR A 35 -6.95 -17.75 15.97
N PHE A 36 -5.85 -17.28 16.57
CA PHE A 36 -5.68 -17.35 18.00
C PHE A 36 -6.15 -16.04 18.62
N LYS A 37 -7.06 -16.15 19.59
CA LYS A 37 -7.48 -15.03 20.43
C LYS A 37 -6.79 -15.18 21.79
N PRO A 38 -5.85 -14.29 22.15
CA PRO A 38 -5.21 -14.32 23.45
C PRO A 38 -6.23 -14.01 24.56
N GLN A 39 -5.87 -14.39 25.78
CA GLN A 39 -6.68 -14.12 26.96
C GLN A 39 -6.93 -12.61 27.10
N THR A 40 -8.19 -12.27 27.37
CA THR A 40 -8.62 -10.90 27.66
C THR A 40 -9.53 -10.96 28.89
N LYS A 41 -10.75 -10.43 28.82
CA LYS A 41 -11.80 -10.73 29.81
C LYS A 41 -12.28 -12.19 29.73
N TYR A 42 -12.11 -12.83 28.58
CA TYR A 42 -12.49 -14.22 28.34
C TYR A 42 -11.23 -15.10 28.17
N PRO A 43 -11.33 -16.42 28.45
CA PRO A 43 -10.24 -17.37 28.21
C PRO A 43 -9.70 -17.31 26.77
N PRO A 44 -8.43 -17.66 26.56
CA PRO A 44 -7.86 -17.75 25.22
C PRO A 44 -8.61 -18.83 24.42
N ARG A 45 -8.81 -18.60 23.12
CA ARG A 45 -9.57 -19.50 22.23
C ARG A 45 -8.98 -19.51 20.83
N ILE A 46 -9.11 -20.64 20.16
CA ILE A 46 -8.86 -20.74 18.72
C ILE A 46 -10.19 -20.64 17.98
N TYR A 47 -10.24 -19.79 16.96
CA TYR A 47 -11.38 -19.64 16.08
C TYR A 47 -11.00 -20.18 14.69
N VAL A 48 -11.85 -21.05 14.17
CA VAL A 48 -11.72 -21.66 12.84
C VAL A 48 -12.80 -21.07 11.97
N PHE A 49 -12.40 -20.22 11.02
CA PHE A 49 -13.32 -19.54 10.11
C PHE A 49 -13.39 -20.26 8.78
N MET A 50 -14.62 -20.53 8.37
CA MET A 50 -14.91 -21.10 7.07
C MET A 50 -15.21 -19.94 6.10
N HIS A 51 -14.54 -19.93 4.95
CA HIS A 51 -14.79 -18.98 3.89
C HIS A 51 -16.25 -19.03 3.39
N ALA A 52 -17.05 -18.07 3.87
CA ALA A 52 -18.39 -17.74 3.38
C ALA A 52 -18.39 -16.36 2.70
N GLU A 53 -19.32 -16.12 1.78
CA GLU A 53 -19.35 -14.92 0.89
C GLU A 53 -19.41 -13.59 1.64
N ILE A 54 -19.82 -13.59 2.91
CA ILE A 54 -20.09 -12.38 3.70
C ILE A 54 -19.05 -12.17 4.82
N TRP A 55 -18.11 -13.11 5.02
CA TRP A 55 -17.16 -13.03 6.14
C TRP A 55 -16.12 -11.92 5.97
N CYS A 56 -15.61 -11.73 4.74
CA CYS A 56 -14.64 -10.67 4.45
C CYS A 56 -15.21 -9.27 4.71
N ASP A 57 -16.54 -9.11 4.61
CA ASP A 57 -17.26 -7.85 4.78
C ASP A 57 -17.80 -7.61 6.20
N ARG A 58 -17.92 -8.66 7.03
CA ARG A 58 -18.30 -8.50 8.43
C ARG A 58 -17.08 -8.13 9.27
N ASN A 59 -16.95 -6.83 9.53
CA ASN A 59 -15.97 -6.23 10.43
C ASN A 59 -15.70 -7.11 11.67
N ARG A 60 -14.42 -7.40 12.00
CA ARG A 60 -14.03 -8.19 13.20
C ARG A 60 -14.39 -7.53 14.54
N ARG A 61 -14.81 -6.27 14.51
CA ARG A 61 -15.04 -5.40 15.69
C ARG A 61 -16.30 -5.74 16.51
N PRO A 62 -17.50 -5.98 15.93
CA PRO A 62 -18.70 -6.32 16.70
C PRO A 62 -18.62 -7.70 17.37
N MET A 63 -17.78 -8.60 16.85
CA MET A 63 -17.65 -9.99 17.35
C MET A 63 -16.62 -10.14 18.48
N GLY A 64 -16.00 -9.04 18.93
CA GLY A 64 -14.97 -9.08 19.97
C GLY A 64 -13.69 -9.85 19.56
N LEU A 65 -13.47 -10.05 18.26
CA LEU A 65 -12.32 -10.75 17.68
C LEU A 65 -11.17 -9.81 17.27
N HIS A 66 -11.20 -8.57 17.75
CA HIS A 66 -10.22 -7.55 17.38
C HIS A 66 -8.79 -7.87 17.84
N THR A 67 -8.62 -8.64 18.92
CA THR A 67 -7.33 -9.14 19.41
C THR A 67 -6.92 -10.47 18.78
N ALA A 68 -7.80 -11.10 17.98
CA ALA A 68 -7.50 -12.37 17.35
C ALA A 68 -6.62 -12.16 16.12
N PHE A 69 -5.57 -12.97 15.98
CA PHE A 69 -4.65 -12.90 14.84
C PHE A 69 -4.57 -14.24 14.10
N PRO A 70 -4.42 -14.21 12.77
CA PRO A 70 -4.34 -15.43 11.96
C PRO A 70 -2.99 -16.12 12.17
N PHE A 71 -2.98 -17.45 12.19
CA PHE A 71 -1.72 -18.21 12.28
C PHE A 71 -1.61 -19.39 11.31
N LEU A 72 -2.72 -19.89 10.79
CA LEU A 72 -2.73 -21.00 9.84
C LEU A 72 -3.92 -20.89 8.90
N THR A 73 -3.80 -21.47 7.71
CA THR A 73 -4.88 -21.60 6.73
C THR A 73 -4.75 -22.94 6.01
N ARG A 74 -5.88 -23.51 5.57
CA ARG A 74 -5.92 -24.68 4.69
C ARG A 74 -7.03 -24.54 3.64
N PRO A 75 -6.96 -25.24 2.50
CA PRO A 75 -8.11 -25.37 1.62
C PRO A 75 -9.25 -26.15 2.33
N MET A 76 -10.48 -25.83 1.95
CA MET A 76 -11.63 -26.67 2.28
C MET A 76 -11.66 -27.89 1.37
N ASN A 77 -12.13 -29.03 1.89
CA ASN A 77 -12.50 -30.17 1.06
C ASN A 77 -13.87 -29.94 0.38
N ARG A 78 -14.22 -30.81 -0.57
CA ARG A 78 -15.46 -30.69 -1.34
C ARG A 78 -16.71 -30.79 -0.47
N GLU A 79 -16.68 -31.58 0.59
CA GLU A 79 -17.81 -31.74 1.51
C GLU A 79 -18.03 -30.47 2.36
N GLU A 80 -16.94 -29.86 2.86
CA GLU A 80 -16.97 -28.58 3.58
C GLU A 80 -17.47 -27.45 2.67
N ILE A 81 -17.03 -27.41 1.40
CA ILE A 81 -17.49 -26.44 0.42
C ILE A 81 -19.00 -26.58 0.18
N GLU A 82 -19.50 -27.81 0.04
CA GLU A 82 -20.93 -28.10 -0.14
C GLU A 82 -21.74 -27.75 1.11
N TYR A 83 -21.26 -28.16 2.29
CA TYR A 83 -21.93 -27.93 3.57
C TYR A 83 -22.04 -26.43 3.89
N HIS A 84 -20.98 -25.66 3.63
CA HIS A 84 -20.96 -24.21 3.84
C HIS A 84 -21.39 -23.41 2.61
N HIS A 85 -21.85 -24.07 1.53
CA HIS A 85 -22.32 -23.38 0.34
C HIS A 85 -23.56 -22.53 0.62
N PHE A 86 -24.47 -23.08 1.45
CA PHE A 86 -25.78 -22.51 1.74
C PHE A 86 -25.84 -21.73 3.06
N ASP A 87 -24.76 -21.72 3.85
CA ASP A 87 -24.74 -21.04 5.14
C ASP A 87 -24.40 -19.56 4.99
N ILE A 88 -25.44 -18.73 4.99
CA ILE A 88 -25.37 -17.27 4.96
C ILE A 88 -25.09 -16.65 6.36
N ARG A 89 -24.99 -17.48 7.41
CA ARG A 89 -24.67 -17.01 8.77
C ARG A 89 -23.16 -17.10 9.04
N LEU A 90 -22.75 -16.59 10.20
CA LEU A 90 -21.35 -16.58 10.62
C LEU A 90 -20.90 -18.04 10.87
N CYS A 91 -20.14 -18.64 9.95
CA CYS A 91 -19.61 -20.01 10.10
C CYS A 91 -18.24 -19.98 10.76
N TYR A 92 -18.20 -20.11 12.08
CA TYR A 92 -16.94 -20.39 12.77
C TYR A 92 -17.12 -21.41 13.87
N HIS A 93 -16.07 -22.21 14.07
CA HIS A 93 -15.93 -23.06 15.23
C HIS A 93 -15.00 -22.40 16.24
N GLN A 94 -15.29 -22.59 17.52
CA GLN A 94 -14.45 -22.11 18.62
C GLN A 94 -13.96 -23.30 19.43
N TYR A 95 -12.67 -23.29 19.74
CA TYR A 95 -12.02 -24.34 20.50
C TYR A 95 -11.32 -23.74 21.72
N GLU A 96 -11.60 -24.33 22.87
CA GLU A 96 -10.97 -23.99 24.16
C GLU A 96 -9.84 -24.97 24.51
N HIS A 97 -9.75 -26.10 23.80
CA HIS A 97 -8.73 -27.13 24.02
C HIS A 97 -8.12 -27.57 22.70
N TRP A 98 -6.80 -27.74 22.68
CA TRP A 98 -6.06 -28.22 21.51
C TRP A 98 -6.45 -29.63 21.10
N GLU A 99 -6.68 -30.53 22.06
CA GLU A 99 -7.07 -31.92 21.78
C GLU A 99 -8.37 -32.01 20.97
N LYS A 100 -9.36 -31.18 21.31
CA LYS A 100 -10.64 -31.12 20.58
C LYS A 100 -10.47 -30.59 19.16
N LEU A 101 -9.60 -29.59 18.99
CA LEU A 101 -9.29 -29.04 17.68
C LEU A 101 -8.55 -30.07 16.82
N ILE A 102 -7.51 -30.70 17.37
CA ILE A 102 -6.71 -31.71 16.67
C ILE A 102 -7.59 -32.88 16.25
N TYR A 103 -8.43 -33.40 17.15
CA TYR A 103 -9.34 -34.49 16.83
C TYR A 103 -10.31 -34.15 15.70
N ALA A 104 -10.88 -32.94 15.70
CA ALA A 104 -11.75 -32.49 14.62
C ALA A 104 -11.01 -32.36 13.28
N GLU A 105 -9.80 -31.81 13.31
CA GLU A 105 -9.00 -31.57 12.11
C GLU A 105 -8.31 -32.84 11.58
N GLU A 106 -8.16 -33.89 12.38
CA GLU A 106 -7.64 -35.19 11.92
C GLU A 106 -8.58 -35.83 10.89
N GLN A 107 -9.89 -35.78 11.13
CA GLN A 107 -10.90 -36.28 10.19
C GLN A 107 -10.92 -35.45 8.89
N GLU A 108 -10.80 -34.13 8.99
CA GLU A 108 -10.79 -33.25 7.81
C GLU A 108 -9.50 -33.39 6.99
N ALA A 109 -8.37 -33.62 7.65
CA ALA A 109 -7.10 -33.87 7.00
C ALA A 109 -7.08 -35.20 6.24
N GLU A 110 -7.65 -36.27 6.81
CA GLU A 110 -7.81 -37.54 6.10
C GLU A 110 -8.62 -37.36 4.82
N ARG A 111 -9.72 -36.60 4.88
CA ARG A 111 -10.55 -36.27 3.70
C ARG A 111 -9.80 -35.43 2.67
N LEU A 112 -9.01 -34.46 3.12
CA LEU A 112 -8.17 -33.65 2.22
C LEU A 112 -7.10 -34.49 1.52
N ASP A 113 -6.51 -35.47 2.23
CA ASP A 113 -5.53 -36.37 1.64
C ASP A 113 -6.13 -37.32 0.59
N LEU A 114 -7.42 -37.68 0.72
CA LEU A 114 -8.16 -38.41 -0.32
C LEU A 114 -8.33 -37.58 -1.61
N GLU A 115 -8.51 -36.26 -1.50
CA GLU A 115 -8.64 -35.36 -2.65
C GLU A 115 -7.27 -34.98 -3.24
N ARG A 116 -6.29 -34.71 -2.37
CA ARG A 116 -4.91 -34.32 -2.73
C ARG A 116 -3.93 -34.90 -1.71
N ALA A 117 -3.25 -35.96 -2.12
CA ALA A 117 -2.31 -36.69 -1.27
C ALA A 117 -1.25 -35.76 -0.63
N GLY A 118 -1.14 -35.82 0.69
CA GLY A 118 -0.13 -35.14 1.50
C GLY A 118 -0.52 -33.75 2.02
N VAL A 119 -1.58 -33.15 1.48
CA VAL A 119 -2.03 -31.79 1.88
C VAL A 119 -2.61 -31.78 3.29
N GLY A 120 -3.41 -32.77 3.65
CA GLY A 120 -4.01 -32.93 4.97
C GLY A 120 -2.95 -33.26 6.03
N SER A 121 -2.09 -34.23 5.73
CA SER A 121 -0.98 -34.62 6.59
C SER A 121 0.00 -33.46 6.87
N GLU A 122 0.37 -32.69 5.84
CA GLU A 122 1.22 -31.50 6.00
C GLU A 122 0.54 -30.43 6.85
N PHE A 123 -0.75 -30.20 6.62
CA PHE A 123 -1.55 -29.27 7.41
C PHE A 123 -1.59 -29.68 8.89
N LEU A 124 -1.86 -30.95 9.20
CA LEU A 124 -1.88 -31.45 10.59
C LEU A 124 -0.54 -31.28 11.28
N ALA A 125 0.58 -31.58 10.59
CA ALA A 125 1.92 -31.39 11.14
C ALA A 125 2.17 -29.91 11.48
N ARG A 126 1.79 -29.01 10.59
CA ARG A 126 1.86 -27.56 10.83
C ARG A 126 0.95 -27.14 11.98
N LEU A 127 -0.28 -27.63 12.05
CA LEU A 127 -1.22 -27.32 13.13
C LEU A 127 -0.66 -27.74 14.51
N LYS A 128 -0.15 -28.98 14.62
CA LYS A 128 0.46 -29.50 15.85
C LYS A 128 1.69 -28.68 16.28
N SER A 129 2.48 -28.15 15.34
CA SER A 129 3.62 -27.28 15.66
C SER A 129 3.25 -25.96 16.36
N PHE A 130 1.98 -25.53 16.29
CA PHE A 130 1.52 -24.31 16.96
C PHE A 130 1.03 -24.54 18.40
N GLN A 131 0.92 -25.79 18.84
CA GLN A 131 0.41 -26.15 20.17
C GLN A 131 1.25 -25.51 21.29
N ASP A 132 2.58 -25.55 21.15
CA ASP A 132 3.51 -24.95 22.13
C ASP A 132 3.53 -23.41 22.08
N LYS A 133 3.15 -22.84 20.93
CA LYS A 133 3.21 -21.40 20.68
C LYS A 133 1.98 -20.65 21.20
N TYR A 134 0.81 -21.30 21.19
CA TYR A 134 -0.44 -20.66 21.59
C TYR A 134 -1.10 -21.45 22.71
N THR A 135 -0.84 -21.04 23.95
CA THR A 135 -1.36 -21.70 25.15
C THR A 135 -2.83 -21.36 25.39
N LEU A 136 -3.65 -22.40 25.63
CA LEU A 136 -5.09 -22.26 25.91
C LEU A 136 -5.43 -22.36 27.41
N ASP A 137 -4.46 -22.69 28.27
CA ASP A 137 -4.69 -22.97 29.69
C ASP A 137 -4.81 -21.74 30.60
N GLY A 138 -4.98 -20.53 30.03
CA GLY A 138 -5.18 -19.30 30.80
C GLY A 138 -4.02 -18.86 31.72
N LYS A 139 -2.90 -19.60 31.71
CA LYS A 139 -1.62 -19.12 32.24
C LYS A 139 -1.06 -18.18 31.19
N ALA A 140 -1.32 -16.89 31.37
CA ALA A 140 -0.72 -15.85 30.55
C ALA A 140 0.78 -16.14 30.41
N GLN A 141 1.20 -16.55 29.20
CA GLN A 141 2.58 -16.37 28.81
C GLN A 141 2.77 -14.85 28.75
N GLN A 142 3.16 -14.26 29.87
CA GLN A 142 4.08 -13.15 29.83
C GLN A 142 5.28 -13.69 29.06
N ALA A 143 5.29 -13.47 27.75
CA ALA A 143 6.51 -13.54 26.99
C ALA A 143 7.38 -12.44 27.59
N LEU A 144 8.13 -12.80 28.64
CA LEU A 144 9.27 -12.04 29.10
C LEU A 144 10.09 -11.75 27.84
N PRO A 145 10.44 -10.48 27.57
CA PRO A 145 11.38 -10.21 26.50
C PRO A 145 12.61 -11.07 26.78
N LYS A 146 13.12 -11.75 25.75
CA LYS A 146 14.45 -12.37 25.84
C LYS A 146 15.39 -11.25 26.30
N ILE A 147 15.76 -11.26 27.57
CA ILE A 147 16.87 -10.47 28.08
C ILE A 147 18.06 -11.08 27.36
N ILE A 148 18.51 -10.39 26.31
CA ILE A 148 19.81 -10.66 25.71
C ILE A 148 20.78 -10.35 26.85
N PRO A 149 21.57 -11.32 27.33
CA PRO A 149 22.53 -11.04 28.38
C PRO A 149 23.44 -9.92 27.88
N GLU A 150 23.66 -8.91 28.72
CA GLU A 150 24.71 -7.92 28.54
C GLU A 150 26.05 -8.67 28.45
N ARG A 151 26.42 -9.09 27.24
CA ARG A 151 27.80 -9.41 26.93
C ARG A 151 28.52 -8.08 26.81
N GLU A 152 29.60 -7.94 27.55
CA GLU A 152 30.57 -6.86 27.38
C GLU A 152 30.79 -6.62 25.88
N SER A 153 30.40 -5.44 25.41
CA SER A 153 30.17 -5.19 24.00
C SER A 153 31.51 -5.15 23.26
N GLU A 154 31.80 -6.18 22.46
CA GLU A 154 32.83 -6.16 21.42
C GLU A 154 32.43 -5.28 20.22
N GLU A 155 31.19 -4.77 20.20
CA GLU A 155 30.64 -3.95 19.11
C GLU A 155 31.39 -2.63 18.86
N PRO A 156 31.76 -1.79 19.86
CA PRO A 156 32.55 -0.58 19.61
C PRO A 156 33.92 -0.88 19.01
N HIS A 157 34.53 -2.02 19.36
CA HIS A 157 35.80 -2.42 18.76
C HIS A 157 35.61 -2.80 17.28
N PHE A 158 34.60 -3.62 16.99
CA PHE A 158 34.27 -4.03 15.62
C PHE A 158 33.85 -2.84 14.73
N ILE A 159 33.10 -1.87 15.27
CA ILE A 159 32.73 -0.66 14.53
C ILE A 159 33.95 0.20 14.21
N ASN A 160 34.85 0.37 15.17
CA ASN A 160 36.10 1.10 14.94
C ASN A 160 36.98 0.40 13.90
N GLU A 161 37.05 -0.94 13.94
CA GLU A 161 37.75 -1.73 12.93
C GLU A 161 37.15 -1.54 11.53
N LEU A 162 35.81 -1.55 11.41
CA LEU A 162 35.13 -1.29 10.13
C LEU A 162 35.33 0.14 9.62
N ILE A 163 35.39 1.14 10.51
CA ILE A 163 35.65 2.52 10.11
C ILE A 163 37.10 2.68 9.61
N GLN A 164 38.06 2.09 10.32
CA GLN A 164 39.48 2.21 10.02
C GLN A 164 39.91 1.35 8.83
N ASN A 165 39.47 0.10 8.77
CA ASN A 165 39.96 -0.90 7.81
C ASN A 165 38.94 -1.26 6.73
N GLY A 166 37.68 -0.82 6.86
CA GLY A 166 36.56 -1.16 5.97
C GLY A 166 36.79 -0.90 4.48
N HIS A 167 37.64 0.06 4.14
CA HIS A 167 37.95 0.45 2.76
C HIS A 167 38.92 -0.51 2.05
N HIS A 168 39.60 -1.40 2.80
CA HIS A 168 40.46 -2.44 2.23
C HIS A 168 39.67 -3.68 1.77
N TYR A 169 38.44 -3.83 2.24
CA TYR A 169 37.59 -4.96 1.87
C TYR A 169 36.98 -4.75 0.48
N PRO A 170 36.86 -5.80 -0.34
CA PRO A 170 36.16 -5.74 -1.62
C PRO A 170 34.65 -5.52 -1.40
N VAL A 171 34.02 -4.82 -2.34
CA VAL A 171 32.57 -4.50 -2.32
C VAL A 171 31.71 -5.75 -2.08
N ALA A 172 32.09 -6.88 -2.68
CA ALA A 172 31.37 -8.14 -2.56
C ALA A 172 31.40 -8.72 -1.13
N GLU A 173 32.49 -8.50 -0.40
CA GLU A 173 32.64 -8.96 0.99
C GLU A 173 31.88 -8.06 1.96
N ILE A 174 31.93 -6.74 1.76
CA ILE A 174 31.06 -5.79 2.49
C ILE A 174 29.57 -6.10 2.24
N GLY A 175 29.20 -6.49 1.01
CA GLY A 175 27.85 -6.95 0.67
C GLY A 175 27.43 -8.18 1.45
N LYS A 176 28.30 -9.20 1.55
CA LYS A 176 28.04 -10.41 2.35
C LYS A 176 27.90 -10.10 3.83
N MET A 177 28.82 -9.31 4.40
CA MET A 177 28.75 -8.87 5.80
C MET A 177 27.44 -8.10 6.09
N LEU A 178 26.99 -7.29 5.12
CA LEU A 178 25.72 -6.56 5.24
C LEU A 178 24.51 -7.52 5.25
N ASP A 179 24.51 -8.55 4.42
CA ASP A 179 23.43 -9.55 4.37
C ASP A 179 23.41 -10.42 5.63
N GLU A 180 24.58 -10.87 6.09
CA GLU A 180 24.74 -11.64 7.32
C GLU A 180 24.28 -10.86 8.55
N GLU A 181 24.67 -9.59 8.66
CA GLU A 181 24.24 -8.74 9.79
C GLU A 181 22.74 -8.41 9.71
N GLN A 182 22.16 -8.29 8.50
CA GLN A 182 20.72 -8.09 8.32
C GLN A 182 19.89 -9.31 8.70
N GLN A 183 20.40 -10.52 8.46
CA GLN A 183 19.70 -11.76 8.80
C GLN A 183 19.97 -12.20 10.25
N GLY A 184 21.16 -11.92 10.77
CA GLY A 184 21.64 -12.29 12.09
C GLY A 184 21.29 -11.30 13.20
N LEU A 185 22.32 -10.70 13.81
CA LEU A 185 22.21 -9.91 15.05
C LEU A 185 21.54 -8.55 14.88
N LYS A 186 21.48 -8.02 13.65
CA LYS A 186 20.80 -6.75 13.31
C LYS A 186 21.29 -5.56 14.12
N ARG A 187 22.59 -5.49 14.39
CA ARG A 187 23.21 -4.39 15.13
C ARG A 187 23.14 -3.12 14.29
N LEU A 188 22.31 -2.17 14.71
CA LEU A 188 22.02 -0.93 14.00
C LEU A 188 23.28 -0.10 13.66
N PRO A 189 24.23 0.10 14.60
CA PRO A 189 25.48 0.80 14.31
C PRO A 189 26.31 0.14 13.20
N VAL A 190 26.48 -1.19 13.27
CA VAL A 190 27.21 -1.99 12.27
C VAL A 190 26.55 -1.89 10.90
N LEU A 191 25.23 -2.02 10.83
CA LEU A 191 24.47 -1.88 9.58
C LEU A 191 24.58 -0.48 8.96
N ILE A 192 24.70 0.57 9.78
CA ILE A 192 24.91 1.93 9.28
C ILE A 192 26.28 2.06 8.63
N VAL A 193 27.34 1.54 9.28
CA VAL A 193 28.71 1.60 8.76
C VAL A 193 28.85 0.78 7.48
N LEU A 194 28.38 -0.47 7.46
CA LEU A 194 28.43 -1.33 6.28
C LEU A 194 27.69 -0.73 5.07
N ARG A 195 26.55 -0.06 5.29
CA ARG A 195 25.81 0.62 4.21
C ARG A 195 26.55 1.82 3.65
N GLU A 196 27.27 2.56 4.48
CA GLU A 196 28.05 3.72 4.03
C GLU A 196 29.30 3.23 3.28
N LEU A 197 29.98 2.17 3.76
CA LEU A 197 31.07 1.50 3.05
C LEU A 197 30.64 0.95 1.68
N TYR A 198 29.51 0.26 1.64
CA TYR A 198 28.99 -0.29 0.39
C TYR A 198 28.73 0.81 -0.65
N LYS A 199 28.22 1.97 -0.21
CA LYS A 199 27.98 3.12 -1.09
C LYS A 199 29.26 3.79 -1.55
N SER A 200 30.22 4.03 -0.64
CA SER A 200 31.48 4.69 -1.01
C SER A 200 32.26 3.83 -2.00
N LEU A 201 32.37 2.52 -1.75
CA LEU A 201 33.07 1.59 -2.63
C LEU A 201 32.36 1.37 -3.98
N ALA A 202 31.02 1.44 -4.01
CA ALA A 202 30.25 1.35 -5.26
C ALA A 202 30.40 2.58 -6.18
N ILE A 203 30.81 3.74 -5.65
CA ILE A 203 31.02 4.98 -6.41
C ILE A 203 32.43 5.03 -7.04
N GLY A 204 33.31 4.09 -6.70
CA GLY A 204 34.61 3.90 -7.35
C GLY A 204 35.77 4.70 -6.74
N GLU A 205 35.56 5.38 -5.63
CA GLU A 205 36.63 6.04 -4.86
C GLU A 205 36.73 5.40 -3.46
N PRO A 206 37.73 4.52 -3.21
CA PRO A 206 37.97 3.94 -1.91
C PRO A 206 38.63 4.97 -0.99
N GLN A 207 37.88 6.01 -0.63
CA GLN A 207 38.30 6.94 0.41
C GLN A 207 37.97 6.34 1.79
N PRO A 208 38.80 6.60 2.81
CA PRO A 208 38.47 6.24 4.18
C PRO A 208 37.13 6.87 4.57
N LEU A 209 36.30 6.13 5.29
CA LEU A 209 35.03 6.64 5.80
C LEU A 209 35.30 7.88 6.66
N THR A 210 34.69 9.00 6.29
CA THR A 210 34.72 10.25 7.07
C THR A 210 33.73 10.26 8.25
N ILE A 211 33.11 9.11 8.55
CA ILE A 211 32.09 8.98 9.59
C ILE A 211 32.75 8.62 10.92
N THR A 212 32.48 9.41 11.96
CA THR A 212 32.97 9.15 13.32
C THR A 212 32.03 8.23 14.10
N MET A 213 32.53 7.54 15.11
CA MET A 213 31.73 6.68 16.00
C MET A 213 30.53 7.44 16.60
N GLU A 214 30.74 8.67 17.07
CA GLU A 214 29.67 9.54 17.58
C GLU A 214 28.56 9.79 16.54
N GLN A 215 28.92 9.95 15.26
CA GLN A 215 27.95 10.13 14.20
C GLN A 215 27.16 8.84 13.91
N VAL A 216 27.81 7.68 14.00
CA VAL A 216 27.16 6.36 13.87
C VAL A 216 26.15 6.16 15.01
N GLU A 217 26.56 6.39 16.25
CA GLU A 217 25.70 6.29 17.43
C GLU A 217 24.52 7.26 17.34
N ARG A 218 24.78 8.50 16.94
CA ARG A 218 23.70 9.48 16.72
C ARG A 218 22.73 9.05 15.61
N LYS A 219 23.22 8.44 14.53
CA LYS A 219 22.36 7.88 13.46
C LYS A 219 21.56 6.67 13.98
N ALA A 220 22.17 5.80 14.76
CA ALA A 220 21.53 4.63 15.36
C ALA A 220 20.40 5.06 16.32
N ALA A 221 20.69 5.96 17.27
CA ALA A 221 19.71 6.51 18.20
C ALA A 221 18.53 7.18 17.46
N ASN A 222 18.81 7.95 16.41
CA ASN A 222 17.76 8.55 15.57
C ASN A 222 16.90 7.50 14.86
N SER A 223 17.51 6.41 14.39
CA SER A 223 16.80 5.29 13.75
C SER A 223 15.87 4.58 14.73
N GLU A 224 16.33 4.34 15.96
CA GLU A 224 15.54 3.75 17.03
C GLU A 224 14.37 4.65 17.42
N ILE A 225 14.61 5.96 17.59
CA ILE A 225 13.54 6.94 17.86
C ILE A 225 12.49 6.93 16.75
N ARG A 226 12.90 6.88 15.48
CA ARG A 226 11.97 6.80 14.34
C ARG A 226 11.16 5.51 14.36
N THR A 227 11.82 4.38 14.61
CA THR A 227 11.19 3.06 14.67
C THR A 227 10.16 3.01 15.80
N ARG A 228 10.53 3.51 16.97
CA ARG A 228 9.64 3.69 18.12
C ARG A 228 8.45 4.57 17.78
N ARG A 229 8.68 5.78 17.25
CA ARG A 229 7.60 6.71 16.84
C ARG A 229 6.64 6.09 15.84
N ASN A 230 7.15 5.35 14.86
CA ASN A 230 6.31 4.70 13.85
C ASN A 230 5.45 3.60 14.47
N LEU A 231 6.02 2.79 15.37
CA LEU A 231 5.25 1.82 16.14
C LEU A 231 4.18 2.52 16.97
N VAL A 232 4.55 3.51 17.78
CA VAL A 232 3.66 4.26 18.67
C VAL A 232 2.49 4.85 17.89
N ARG A 233 2.77 5.51 16.75
CA ARG A 233 1.73 6.10 15.90
C ARG A 233 0.82 5.04 15.28
N ARG A 234 1.37 3.89 14.89
CA ARG A 234 0.59 2.78 14.33
C ARG A 234 -0.33 2.18 15.39
N VAL A 235 0.23 1.84 16.55
CA VAL A 235 -0.48 1.29 17.71
C VAL A 235 -1.58 2.27 18.14
N TYR A 236 -1.24 3.54 18.36
CA TYR A 236 -2.21 4.55 18.78
C TYR A 236 -3.33 4.79 17.75
N ARG A 237 -3.04 4.69 16.44
CA ARG A 237 -4.09 4.78 15.40
C ARG A 237 -5.03 3.58 15.41
N GLN A 238 -4.52 2.39 15.72
CA GLN A 238 -5.29 1.15 15.75
C GLN A 238 -6.09 1.01 17.06
N ASN A 239 -5.48 1.37 18.18
CA ASN A 239 -6.01 1.17 19.52
C ASN A 239 -5.61 2.33 20.45
N LYS A 240 -6.44 3.37 20.54
CA LYS A 240 -6.14 4.59 21.33
C LYS A 240 -6.16 4.35 22.84
N LEU A 241 -7.08 3.51 23.33
CA LEU A 241 -7.35 3.36 24.76
C LEU A 241 -6.27 2.54 25.48
N PHE A 242 -5.72 1.51 24.83
CA PHE A 242 -4.67 0.65 25.40
C PHE A 242 -3.32 0.83 24.71
N ALA A 243 -3.14 1.93 23.97
CA ALA A 243 -1.90 2.19 23.24
C ALA A 243 -0.66 2.13 24.15
N LEU A 244 -0.77 2.72 25.34
CA LEU A 244 0.34 2.81 26.29
C LEU A 244 0.78 1.43 26.78
N GLU A 245 -0.17 0.55 27.09
CA GLU A 245 0.09 -0.83 27.53
C GLU A 245 0.73 -1.66 26.41
N GLU A 246 0.21 -1.55 25.20
CA GLU A 246 0.75 -2.26 24.02
C GLU A 246 2.16 -1.75 23.64
N ILE A 247 2.42 -0.46 23.78
CA ILE A 247 3.76 0.12 23.59
C ILE A 247 4.70 -0.37 24.70
N ARG A 248 4.24 -0.45 25.95
CA ARG A 248 5.03 -0.94 27.09
C ARG A 248 5.44 -2.39 26.98
N MET A 249 4.64 -3.23 26.32
CA MET A 249 5.05 -4.62 26.00
C MET A 249 6.35 -4.68 25.20
N LYS A 250 6.63 -3.69 24.36
CA LYS A 250 7.86 -3.61 23.56
C LYS A 250 8.91 -2.64 24.14
N TYR A 251 8.47 -1.61 24.84
CA TYR A 251 9.32 -0.60 25.47
C TYR A 251 8.88 -0.44 26.94
N PRO A 252 9.36 -1.30 27.87
CA PRO A 252 8.87 -1.32 29.25
C PRO A 252 9.00 0.02 30.00
N ALA A 253 10.05 0.79 29.70
CA ALA A 253 10.30 2.11 30.27
C ALA A 253 9.48 3.25 29.62
N TYR A 254 8.55 2.96 28.71
CA TYR A 254 7.81 3.99 27.97
C TYR A 254 6.76 4.69 28.85
N THR A 255 6.89 6.00 28.97
CA THR A 255 6.01 6.85 29.80
C THR A 255 4.91 7.55 28.98
N GLU A 256 3.92 8.08 29.68
CA GLU A 256 2.81 8.83 29.05
C GLU A 256 3.31 10.14 28.40
N GLU A 257 4.31 10.79 28.99
CA GLU A 257 4.95 11.98 28.41
C GLU A 257 5.62 11.66 27.06
N MET A 258 6.26 10.48 26.95
CA MET A 258 6.84 10.00 25.70
C MET A 258 5.77 9.75 24.64
N LEU A 259 4.60 9.24 25.03
CA LEU A 259 3.47 9.04 24.12
C LEU A 259 3.01 10.38 23.51
N LEU A 260 2.80 11.39 24.35
CA LEU A 260 2.37 12.71 23.91
C LEU A 260 3.39 13.35 22.95
N THR A 261 4.69 13.21 23.25
CA THR A 261 5.75 13.75 22.38
C THR A 261 5.86 13.03 21.04
N ASP A 262 5.76 11.70 21.01
CA ASP A 262 5.88 10.91 19.77
C ASP A 262 4.62 11.03 18.88
N LEU A 263 3.45 11.34 19.47
CA LEU A 263 2.20 11.60 18.77
C LEU A 263 2.08 13.01 18.19
N LYS A 264 2.86 13.99 18.67
CA LYS A 264 2.90 15.33 18.07
C LYS A 264 3.29 15.22 16.60
N VAL A 265 2.29 15.33 15.72
CA VAL A 265 2.49 15.42 14.28
C VAL A 265 2.92 16.86 14.00
N THR A 266 4.20 17.05 13.67
CA THR A 266 4.65 18.31 13.09
C THR A 266 3.83 18.56 11.83
N ARG A 267 3.24 19.75 11.69
CA ARG A 267 2.35 20.13 10.59
C ARG A 267 2.89 19.57 9.26
N GLN A 268 2.08 18.75 8.58
CA GLN A 268 2.42 18.27 7.25
C GLN A 268 2.62 19.51 6.37
N LYS A 269 3.86 19.75 5.91
CA LYS A 269 4.08 20.66 4.78
C LYS A 269 3.23 20.12 3.63
N GLN A 270 2.26 20.90 3.17
CA GLN A 270 1.45 20.54 2.02
C GLN A 270 2.40 20.27 0.85
N ARG A 271 2.61 18.99 0.53
CA ARG A 271 3.40 18.62 -0.64
C ARG A 271 2.55 18.99 -1.85
N HIS A 272 2.98 20.01 -2.59
CA HIS A 272 2.36 20.39 -3.85
C HIS A 272 2.32 19.15 -4.75
N LYS A 273 1.11 18.68 -5.12
CA LYS A 273 0.98 17.62 -6.10
C LYS A 273 1.60 18.13 -7.40
N LYS A 274 2.62 17.43 -7.92
CA LYS A 274 3.16 17.71 -9.25
C LYS A 274 2.04 17.48 -10.26
N ARG A 275 1.45 18.55 -10.80
CA ARG A 275 0.48 18.47 -11.90
C ARG A 275 1.27 18.27 -13.20
N LYS A 276 0.80 17.38 -14.09
CA LYS A 276 1.37 17.29 -15.43
C LYS A 276 1.20 18.65 -16.12
N PRO A 277 2.22 19.17 -16.82
CA PRO A 277 2.07 20.42 -17.56
C PRO A 277 1.00 20.25 -18.62
N VAL A 278 0.08 21.21 -18.67
CA VAL A 278 -0.95 21.32 -19.70
C VAL A 278 -0.30 22.03 -20.88
N LEU A 279 0.00 21.27 -21.94
CA LEU A 279 0.74 21.78 -23.11
C LEU A 279 -0.17 22.21 -24.25
N ASP A 280 -1.42 21.74 -24.27
CA ASP A 280 -2.41 22.06 -25.30
C ASP A 280 -2.83 23.53 -25.23
N TYR A 281 -2.96 24.15 -26.40
CA TYR A 281 -3.24 25.58 -26.50
C TYR A 281 -4.54 25.97 -25.79
N ARG A 282 -5.63 25.23 -25.98
CA ARG A 282 -6.94 25.59 -25.43
C ARG A 282 -6.96 25.54 -23.91
N ARG A 283 -6.50 24.46 -23.27
CA ARG A 283 -6.47 24.42 -21.81
C ARG A 283 -5.47 25.41 -21.23
N SER A 284 -4.33 25.65 -21.88
CA SER A 284 -3.42 26.73 -21.45
C SER A 284 -4.12 28.09 -21.44
N GLN A 285 -4.90 28.41 -22.48
CA GLN A 285 -5.68 29.64 -22.53
C GLN A 285 -6.80 29.68 -21.48
N LEU A 286 -7.51 28.58 -21.26
CA LEU A 286 -8.54 28.48 -20.22
C LEU A 286 -7.95 28.71 -18.82
N VAL A 287 -6.78 28.13 -18.53
CA VAL A 287 -6.08 28.34 -17.24
C VAL A 287 -5.71 29.82 -17.07
N LYS A 288 -5.19 30.48 -18.10
CA LYS A 288 -4.86 31.92 -18.05
C LYS A 288 -6.08 32.79 -17.82
N LEU A 289 -7.20 32.49 -18.48
CA LEU A 289 -8.44 33.24 -18.29
C LEU A 289 -9.06 32.97 -16.91
N ALA A 290 -8.96 31.74 -16.40
CA ALA A 290 -9.42 31.41 -15.05
C ALA A 290 -8.58 32.11 -13.97
N GLN A 291 -7.26 32.16 -14.13
CA GLN A 291 -6.36 32.94 -13.26
C GLN A 291 -6.70 34.43 -13.34
N ARG A 292 -6.94 34.95 -14.54
CA ARG A 292 -7.36 36.34 -14.74
C ARG A 292 -8.64 36.68 -13.96
N LEU A 293 -9.62 35.78 -13.92
CA LEU A 293 -10.83 35.97 -13.13
C LEU A 293 -10.62 35.88 -11.61
N GLN A 294 -9.61 35.14 -11.16
CA GLN A 294 -9.32 34.94 -9.74
C GLN A 294 -8.45 36.06 -9.16
N ASP A 295 -7.45 36.51 -9.92
CA ASP A 295 -6.37 37.34 -9.42
C ASP A 295 -6.48 38.82 -9.86
N GLU A 296 -7.20 39.13 -10.95
CA GLU A 296 -7.35 40.51 -11.44
C GLU A 296 -8.70 41.14 -11.05
N ASN A 297 -8.66 42.40 -10.59
CA ASN A 297 -9.86 43.24 -10.42
C ASN A 297 -10.31 43.76 -11.78
N LEU A 298 -11.08 42.94 -12.50
CA LEU A 298 -11.62 43.28 -13.82
C LEU A 298 -12.82 44.23 -13.71
N ASN A 299 -12.94 45.17 -14.64
CA ASN A 299 -14.18 45.92 -14.84
C ASN A 299 -15.28 45.02 -15.45
N ASP A 300 -16.54 45.45 -15.41
CA ASP A 300 -17.68 44.64 -15.87
C ASP A 300 -17.57 44.21 -17.35
N LYS A 301 -17.04 45.08 -18.21
CA LYS A 301 -16.90 44.81 -19.65
C LYS A 301 -15.83 43.75 -19.91
N ASP A 302 -14.70 43.84 -19.23
CA ASP A 302 -13.59 42.89 -19.32
C ASP A 302 -13.92 41.56 -18.64
N TYR A 303 -14.69 41.61 -17.55
CA TYR A 303 -15.26 40.42 -16.91
C TYR A 303 -16.16 39.66 -17.88
N GLN A 304 -17.16 40.33 -18.47
CA GLN A 304 -18.07 39.71 -19.45
C GLN A 304 -17.33 39.15 -20.67
N LYS A 305 -16.36 39.91 -21.20
CA LYS A 305 -15.51 39.45 -22.32
C LYS A 305 -14.70 38.20 -21.97
N THR A 306 -14.16 38.15 -20.75
CA THR A 306 -13.39 37.01 -20.24
C THR A 306 -14.28 35.79 -20.06
N CYS A 307 -15.46 35.95 -19.45
CA CYS A 307 -16.45 34.89 -19.29
C CYS A 307 -16.93 34.34 -20.64
N HIS A 308 -17.29 35.21 -21.59
CA HIS A 308 -17.70 34.79 -22.93
C HIS A 308 -16.58 34.01 -23.63
N ARG A 309 -15.34 34.47 -23.50
CA ARG A 309 -14.18 33.78 -24.08
C ARG A 309 -13.95 32.40 -23.48
N ILE A 310 -14.12 32.25 -22.17
CA ILE A 310 -14.04 30.96 -21.47
C ILE A 310 -15.10 30.01 -22.02
N VAL A 311 -16.36 30.44 -22.10
CA VAL A 311 -17.47 29.60 -22.60
C VAL A 311 -17.18 29.13 -24.02
N MET A 312 -16.76 30.04 -24.91
CA MET A 312 -16.40 29.67 -26.29
C MET A 312 -15.25 28.64 -26.36
N LEU A 313 -14.19 28.84 -25.57
CA LEU A 313 -13.03 27.95 -25.57
C LEU A 313 -13.35 26.59 -24.95
N GLN A 314 -14.19 26.57 -23.91
CA GLN A 314 -14.65 25.35 -23.26
C GLN A 314 -15.51 24.53 -24.21
N GLN A 315 -16.51 25.15 -24.84
CA GLN A 315 -17.37 24.49 -25.82
C GLN A 315 -16.56 23.94 -27.01
N ALA A 316 -15.60 24.71 -27.53
CA ALA A 316 -14.72 24.24 -28.59
C ALA A 316 -13.81 23.09 -28.15
N HIS A 317 -13.38 23.06 -26.88
CA HIS A 317 -12.61 21.96 -26.31
C HIS A 317 -13.46 20.69 -26.16
N ASP A 318 -14.67 20.81 -25.62
CA ASP A 318 -15.60 19.69 -25.40
C ASP A 318 -16.00 19.02 -26.73
N LEU A 319 -16.21 19.83 -27.76
CA LEU A 319 -16.50 19.37 -29.12
C LEU A 319 -15.26 19.01 -29.95
N ARG A 320 -14.05 19.12 -29.38
CA ARG A 320 -12.76 18.82 -30.05
C ARG A 320 -12.59 19.49 -31.42
N LEU A 321 -13.09 20.72 -31.58
CA LEU A 321 -13.05 21.46 -32.85
C LEU A 321 -11.61 21.80 -33.25
N SER A 322 -11.30 22.07 -34.52
CA SER A 322 -9.99 22.62 -34.90
C SER A 322 -9.76 24.04 -34.34
N ILE A 323 -8.51 24.47 -34.17
CA ILE A 323 -8.13 25.81 -33.72
C ILE A 323 -7.86 26.67 -34.96
N PRO A 324 -8.81 27.54 -35.38
CA PRO A 324 -8.62 28.41 -36.53
C PRO A 324 -7.70 29.58 -36.18
N LYS A 325 -6.79 29.90 -37.11
CA LYS A 325 -5.95 31.11 -37.11
C LYS A 325 -6.07 31.78 -38.47
N SER A 326 -6.73 32.94 -38.48
CA SER A 326 -6.85 33.79 -39.65
C SER A 326 -5.60 34.67 -39.78
N VAL A 327 -4.99 34.67 -40.96
CA VAL A 327 -3.87 35.56 -41.33
C VAL A 327 -4.32 36.39 -42.53
N THR A 328 -4.17 37.71 -42.44
CA THR A 328 -4.54 38.65 -43.51
C THR A 328 -3.28 39.26 -44.09
N TYR A 329 -3.05 39.06 -45.39
CA TYR A 329 -1.94 39.63 -46.14
C TYR A 329 -2.45 40.17 -47.48
N ASN A 330 -2.08 41.40 -47.86
CA ASN A 330 -2.55 42.07 -49.08
C ASN A 330 -4.07 41.99 -49.31
N GLN A 331 -4.88 42.27 -48.28
CA GLN A 331 -6.35 42.18 -48.29
C GLN A 331 -6.92 40.76 -48.50
N HIS A 332 -6.08 39.74 -48.65
CA HIS A 332 -6.49 38.33 -48.68
C HIS A 332 -6.34 37.70 -47.30
N THR A 333 -7.42 37.11 -46.80
CA THR A 333 -7.45 36.41 -45.51
C THR A 333 -7.52 34.91 -45.72
N GLU A 334 -6.53 34.18 -45.21
CA GLU A 334 -6.52 32.71 -45.18
C GLU A 334 -6.68 32.20 -43.76
N VAL A 335 -7.35 31.05 -43.60
CA VAL A 335 -7.62 30.43 -42.29
C VAL A 335 -6.86 29.11 -42.18
N TYR A 336 -5.89 29.08 -41.26
CA TYR A 336 -5.10 27.90 -40.93
C TYR A 336 -5.72 27.17 -39.74
N SER A 337 -6.01 25.86 -39.88
CA SER A 337 -6.82 25.11 -38.93
C SER A 337 -6.02 24.04 -38.18
N PHE A 338 -5.44 24.39 -37.03
CA PHE A 338 -4.67 23.46 -36.22
C PHE A 338 -5.55 22.41 -35.52
N ASN A 339 -4.97 21.26 -35.20
CA ASN A 339 -5.66 20.26 -34.38
C ASN A 339 -5.94 20.81 -32.97
N TRP A 340 -6.97 20.29 -32.30
CA TRP A 340 -7.35 20.70 -30.94
C TRP A 340 -6.28 20.37 -29.89
N GLU A 341 -5.44 19.36 -30.13
CA GLU A 341 -4.32 18.96 -29.27
C GLU A 341 -3.04 19.77 -29.48
N THR A 342 -2.98 20.63 -30.50
CA THR A 342 -1.74 21.33 -30.85
C THR A 342 -1.23 22.19 -29.69
N ARG A 343 0.08 22.06 -29.41
CA ARG A 343 0.74 22.76 -28.30
C ARG A 343 0.73 24.27 -28.49
N GLU A 344 0.68 25.01 -27.37
CA GLU A 344 0.71 26.49 -27.42
C GLU A 344 1.96 27.04 -28.10
N SER A 345 3.12 26.41 -27.90
CA SER A 345 4.40 26.85 -28.49
C SER A 345 4.38 26.81 -30.02
N VAL A 346 3.75 25.79 -30.61
CA VAL A 346 3.65 25.61 -32.06
C VAL A 346 2.77 26.70 -32.67
N ILE A 347 1.59 26.93 -32.08
CA ILE A 347 0.69 27.98 -32.55
C ILE A 347 1.31 29.37 -32.41
N LYS A 348 2.04 29.63 -31.31
CA LYS A 348 2.78 30.89 -31.14
C LYS A 348 3.89 31.06 -32.16
N SER A 349 4.66 30.00 -32.43
CA SER A 349 5.71 30.01 -33.44
C SER A 349 5.13 30.32 -34.82
N PHE A 350 4.00 29.70 -35.19
CA PHE A 350 3.30 30.00 -36.43
C PHE A 350 2.84 31.46 -36.50
N VAL A 351 2.21 31.98 -35.45
CA VAL A 351 1.75 33.38 -35.42
C VAL A 351 2.93 34.36 -35.48
N GLN A 352 4.04 34.06 -34.80
CA GLN A 352 5.25 34.87 -34.87
C GLN A 352 5.83 34.90 -36.29
N GLN A 353 5.87 33.73 -36.94
CA GLN A 353 6.28 33.61 -38.32
C GLN A 353 5.36 34.42 -39.24
N ALA A 354 4.03 34.30 -39.09
CA ALA A 354 3.07 35.08 -39.86
C ALA A 354 3.20 36.60 -39.72
N ASN A 355 3.76 37.08 -38.61
CA ASN A 355 4.03 38.50 -38.39
C ASN A 355 5.42 38.96 -38.88
N THR A 356 6.23 38.07 -39.45
CA THR A 356 7.55 38.44 -39.99
C THR A 356 7.40 39.20 -41.31
N THR A 357 8.13 40.30 -41.46
CA THR A 357 8.13 41.10 -42.69
C THR A 357 8.58 40.28 -43.90
N GLY A 358 7.78 40.30 -44.98
CA GLY A 358 8.09 39.60 -46.23
C GLY A 358 7.56 38.16 -46.34
N MET A 359 6.80 37.67 -45.35
CA MET A 359 6.13 36.37 -45.41
C MET A 359 4.85 36.42 -46.24
N GLY A 360 4.79 35.60 -47.29
CA GLY A 360 3.58 35.38 -48.09
C GLY A 360 2.80 34.13 -47.67
N HIS A 361 1.54 34.02 -48.12
CA HIS A 361 0.66 32.88 -47.85
C HIS A 361 1.26 31.54 -48.30
N GLU A 362 1.94 31.47 -49.45
CA GLU A 362 2.58 30.24 -49.93
C GLU A 362 3.68 29.72 -48.98
N GLN A 363 4.46 30.62 -48.40
CA GLN A 363 5.50 30.27 -47.44
C GLN A 363 4.90 29.82 -46.11
N LEU A 364 3.84 30.50 -45.66
CA LEU A 364 3.09 30.14 -44.47
C LEU A 364 2.37 28.78 -44.60
N SER A 365 1.85 28.45 -45.78
CA SER A 365 1.24 27.15 -46.05
C SER A 365 2.27 26.01 -45.93
N LYS A 366 3.47 26.18 -46.50
CA LYS A 366 4.55 25.19 -46.36
C LYS A 366 4.98 24.99 -44.91
N ILE A 367 5.10 26.09 -44.16
CA ILE A 367 5.41 26.06 -42.74
C ILE A 367 4.30 25.35 -41.94
N TYR A 368 3.04 25.65 -42.26
CA TYR A 368 1.89 25.01 -41.63
C TYR A 368 1.86 23.50 -41.86
N GLU A 369 2.13 23.05 -43.09
CA GLU A 369 2.27 21.62 -43.42
C GLU A 369 3.42 20.96 -42.66
N GLN A 370 4.58 21.61 -42.56
CA GLN A 370 5.72 21.11 -41.78
C GLN A 370 5.40 21.02 -40.28
N MET A 371 4.71 22.02 -39.73
CA MET A 371 4.30 22.02 -38.33
C MET A 371 3.22 20.97 -38.06
N THR A 372 2.25 20.77 -38.94
CA THR A 372 1.17 19.79 -38.72
C THR A 372 1.59 18.34 -38.97
N SER A 373 2.61 18.10 -39.80
CA SER A 373 3.16 16.75 -40.06
C SER A 373 4.17 16.26 -39.02
N SER A 374 4.69 17.14 -38.16
CA SER A 374 5.65 16.77 -37.11
C SER A 374 4.98 16.08 -35.91
N ASN A 375 5.51 14.94 -35.50
CA ASN A 375 5.10 14.24 -34.27
C ASN A 375 5.31 15.07 -33.00
N TYR A 376 6.16 16.10 -33.03
CA TYR A 376 6.43 16.97 -31.89
C TYR A 376 5.37 18.07 -31.68
N SER A 377 4.38 18.15 -32.57
CA SER A 377 3.36 19.19 -32.58
C SER A 377 2.17 18.95 -31.64
N PHE A 378 2.09 17.73 -31.10
CA PHE A 378 1.02 17.25 -30.21
C PHE A 378 1.58 16.98 -28.80
#